data_AF-A0A9P7GMA2-F1
#
_entry.id   AF-A0A9P7GMA2-F1
#
_cell.length_a   1.000
_cell.length_b   1.000
_cell.length_c   1.000
_cell.angle_alpha   90.00
_cell.angle_beta   90.00
_cell.angle_gamma   90.00
#
_symmetry.space_group_name_H-M   'P 1'
#
loop_
_entity.id
_entity.type
_entity.pdbx_description
1 polymer ?
#
loop_
_entity_poly.entity_id
_entity_poly.type
_entity_poly.pdbx_seq_one_letter_code
_entity_poly.pdbx_strand_id
1 'polypeptide(L)'
;MEDAFVNFPSGFGTTTARYILHNGPEDPSRSLLIAVGAWSVQLHDEIWVFNEGYWQKNHELWTEIQKGDWKDVILKEDFKKALQKDVYGFFASEKIYKNLSIPWKRGLIMYGPPGNGKTISIKVIMKTCEEQGFTPLYVKSFKSFMGEETAMADVFNHARQMSPCVLILEDLDSLINDQNRSFFLNQIDGLTGNDGLLVIGTTNHFDRLDPGLSSRPSRFDRKFKFDDPDQEERALYAKYWQHKLKDNKEITFPDELVQGIAEATEHFSFAYLKEAFVSSLVELASYDGEDKPTFETLIKCQIKTLRKELGHADVSKLARTSSWLRATNREIPAPAHPVTPYLSNGREGNSVFDSILESMLPRGMRNAQPGPSGEHNRLFVDSVVSDPARIRTKPTGDCLPPSKVVDKNLSGRLKETDRDLVQRMEQLKTSLPGLGQDGAFRYANMLGSSSDGPSRGRRPAALGYGADLA
;
A
#
# COMPACT_ATOMS: atom_id res chain seq x y z
N MET A 1 -29.94 -25.96 7.07
CA MET A 1 -28.95 -25.31 6.18
C MET A 1 -27.83 -26.34 6.04
N GLU A 2 -27.58 -26.80 4.82
CA GLU A 2 -26.48 -27.74 4.57
C GLU A 2 -25.34 -26.95 3.94
N ASP A 3 -24.14 -27.08 4.50
CA ASP A 3 -22.92 -26.59 3.86
C ASP A 3 -22.55 -27.59 2.77
N ALA A 4 -22.78 -27.22 1.51
CA ALA A 4 -22.34 -28.00 0.38
C ALA A 4 -20.99 -27.49 -0.11
N PHE A 5 -20.04 -28.41 -0.24
CA PHE A 5 -18.72 -28.12 -0.79
C PHE A 5 -18.63 -28.74 -2.16
N VAL A 6 -18.46 -27.91 -3.18
CA VAL A 6 -18.10 -28.42 -4.51
C VAL A 6 -16.63 -28.10 -4.74
N ASN A 7 -15.84 -29.16 -4.81
CA ASN A 7 -14.45 -29.07 -5.22
C ASN A 7 -14.42 -29.27 -6.73
N PHE A 8 -13.86 -28.30 -7.43
CA PHE A 8 -13.58 -28.44 -8.86
C PHE A 8 -12.15 -28.02 -9.17
N PRO A 9 -11.49 -28.69 -10.12
CA PRO A 9 -10.18 -28.27 -10.58
C PRO A 9 -10.27 -26.87 -11.19
N SER A 10 -9.39 -25.97 -10.75
CA SER A 10 -9.27 -24.61 -11.26
C SER A 10 -7.79 -24.29 -11.45
N GLY A 11 -7.35 -24.27 -12.70
CA GLY A 11 -5.93 -24.17 -13.04
C GLY A 11 -5.11 -25.36 -12.50
N PHE A 12 -4.05 -25.08 -11.75
CA PHE A 12 -3.17 -26.09 -11.12
C PHE A 12 -3.59 -26.45 -9.67
N GLY A 13 -4.74 -25.98 -9.21
CA GLY A 13 -5.26 -26.22 -7.87
C GLY A 13 -6.70 -26.71 -7.87
N THR A 14 -7.22 -26.95 -6.66
CA THR A 14 -8.63 -27.26 -6.43
C THR A 14 -9.28 -26.02 -5.83
N THR A 15 -10.30 -25.48 -6.49
CA THR A 15 -11.16 -24.45 -5.89
C THR A 15 -12.29 -25.14 -5.16
N THR A 16 -12.47 -24.80 -3.88
CA THR A 16 -13.63 -25.21 -3.08
C THR A 16 -14.64 -24.08 -3.11
N ALA A 17 -15.74 -24.26 -3.85
CA ALA A 17 -16.90 -23.40 -3.70
C ALA A 17 -17.74 -23.88 -2.51
N ARG A 18 -18.03 -22.95 -1.59
CA ARG A 18 -18.91 -23.17 -0.44
C ARG A 18 -20.29 -22.65 -0.80
N TYR A 19 -21.27 -23.54 -0.82
CA TYR A 19 -22.66 -23.20 -1.07
C TYR A 19 -23.43 -23.28 0.24
N ILE A 20 -24.25 -22.27 0.48
CA ILE A 20 -25.24 -22.29 1.53
C ILE A 20 -26.52 -22.83 0.90
N LEU A 21 -26.82 -24.11 1.14
CA LEU A 21 -28.09 -24.69 0.70
C LEU A 21 -29.16 -24.39 1.75
N HIS A 22 -30.12 -23.55 1.36
CA HIS A 22 -31.23 -23.14 2.19
C HIS A 22 -32.56 -23.55 1.53
N ASN A 23 -33.33 -24.42 2.19
CA ASN A 23 -34.65 -24.89 1.74
C ASN A 23 -35.80 -23.97 2.18
N GLY A 24 -35.54 -22.68 2.38
CA GLY A 24 -36.55 -21.71 2.80
C GLY A 24 -36.81 -20.63 1.75
N PRO A 25 -37.66 -19.64 2.07
CA PRO A 25 -38.12 -18.67 1.10
C PRO A 25 -36.98 -17.87 0.46
N GLU A 26 -37.12 -17.57 -0.83
CA GLU A 26 -36.12 -16.87 -1.65
C GLU A 26 -35.84 -15.46 -1.11
N ASP A 27 -36.88 -14.72 -0.71
CA ASP A 27 -36.77 -13.32 -0.31
C ASP A 27 -35.88 -13.09 0.93
N PRO A 28 -36.01 -13.83 2.05
CA PRO A 28 -35.07 -13.71 3.18
C PRO A 28 -33.64 -14.14 2.84
N SER A 29 -33.47 -15.15 1.98
CA SER A 29 -32.14 -15.62 1.53
C SER A 29 -31.43 -14.56 0.69
N ARG A 30 -32.15 -13.96 -0.27
CA ARG A 30 -31.65 -12.85 -1.09
C ARG A 30 -31.36 -11.62 -0.24
N SER A 31 -32.23 -11.30 0.71
CA SER A 31 -32.03 -10.19 1.64
C SER A 31 -30.79 -10.38 2.51
N LEU A 32 -30.53 -11.61 2.97
CA LEU A 32 -29.32 -11.94 3.71
C LEU A 32 -28.08 -11.79 2.83
N LEU A 33 -28.08 -12.28 1.60
CA LEU A 33 -26.95 -12.12 0.66
C LEU A 33 -26.64 -10.65 0.38
N ILE A 34 -27.67 -9.81 0.20
CA ILE A 34 -27.51 -8.37 0.01
C ILE A 34 -26.93 -7.72 1.27
N ALA A 35 -27.45 -8.06 2.45
CA ALA A 35 -26.96 -7.52 3.72
C ALA A 35 -25.51 -7.93 3.99
N VAL A 36 -25.16 -9.20 3.74
CA VAL A 36 -23.80 -9.70 3.88
C VAL A 36 -22.86 -9.04 2.86
N GLY A 37 -23.29 -8.88 1.61
CA GLY A 37 -22.50 -8.18 0.59
C GLY A 37 -22.30 -6.70 0.92
N ALA A 38 -23.32 -6.03 1.46
CA ALA A 38 -23.19 -4.66 1.94
C ALA A 38 -22.20 -4.57 3.11
N TRP A 39 -22.31 -5.48 4.08
CA TRP A 39 -21.40 -5.56 5.22
C TRP A 39 -19.96 -5.85 4.78
N SER A 40 -19.74 -6.78 3.84
CA SER A 40 -18.40 -7.17 3.42
C SER A 40 -17.65 -6.05 2.68
N VAL A 41 -18.35 -5.09 2.09
CA VAL A 41 -17.76 -3.93 1.40
C VAL A 41 -17.45 -2.78 2.36
N GLN A 42 -18.16 -2.68 3.48
CA GLN A 42 -17.89 -1.67 4.51
C GLN A 42 -16.65 -2.02 5.34
N LEU A 43 -15.91 -1.02 5.81
CA LEU A 43 -14.78 -1.21 6.73
C LEU A 43 -15.32 -1.32 8.16
N HIS A 44 -14.78 -2.28 8.94
CA HIS A 44 -15.16 -2.50 10.34
C HIS A 44 -13.93 -2.42 11.23
N ASP A 45 -13.54 -1.20 11.62
CA ASP A 45 -12.27 -0.94 12.31
C ASP A 45 -11.05 -1.46 11.51
N GLU A 46 -11.07 -1.20 10.20
CA GLU A 46 -10.11 -1.69 9.24
C GLU A 46 -9.67 -0.58 8.29
N ILE A 47 -8.53 -0.78 7.66
CA ILE A 47 -8.11 0.07 6.54
C ILE A 47 -7.84 -0.74 5.27
N TRP A 48 -8.14 -0.15 4.12
CA TRP A 48 -7.79 -0.72 2.83
C TRP A 48 -6.28 -0.65 2.59
N VAL A 49 -5.67 -1.82 2.38
CA VAL A 49 -4.27 -2.00 2.03
C VAL A 49 -4.15 -2.70 0.68
N PHE A 50 -3.45 -2.10 -0.26
CA PHE A 50 -3.11 -2.77 -1.51
C PHE A 50 -1.73 -3.42 -1.41
N ASN A 51 -1.68 -4.73 -1.63
CA ASN A 51 -0.44 -5.50 -1.66
C ASN A 51 -0.59 -6.71 -2.60
N GLU A 52 0.49 -7.09 -3.28
CA GLU A 52 0.55 -8.29 -4.14
C GLU A 52 -0.55 -8.38 -5.22
N GLY A 53 -1.06 -7.22 -5.66
CA GLY A 53 -2.02 -7.12 -6.76
C GLY A 53 -3.49 -7.11 -6.35
N TYR A 54 -3.82 -7.00 -5.06
CA TYR A 54 -5.22 -6.92 -4.60
C TYR A 54 -5.36 -6.05 -3.35
N TRP A 55 -6.59 -5.55 -3.14
CA TRP A 55 -6.99 -4.81 -1.94
C TRP A 55 -7.41 -5.78 -0.83
N GLN A 56 -6.96 -5.49 0.38
CA GLN A 56 -7.26 -6.24 1.59
C GLN A 56 -7.68 -5.28 2.70
N LYS A 57 -8.53 -5.74 3.60
CA LYS A 57 -8.86 -5.03 4.83
C LYS A 57 -7.85 -5.41 5.90
N ASN A 58 -7.29 -4.42 6.60
CA ASN A 58 -6.22 -4.64 7.56
C ASN A 58 -6.55 -3.99 8.92
N HIS A 59 -6.97 -4.81 9.88
CA HIS A 59 -7.27 -4.38 11.25
C HIS A 59 -6.01 -4.07 12.09
N GLU A 60 -4.91 -4.77 11.83
CA GLU A 60 -3.63 -4.56 12.55
C GLU A 60 -3.07 -3.16 12.27
N LEU A 61 -3.01 -2.78 10.99
CA LEU A 61 -2.58 -1.45 10.57
C LEU A 61 -3.54 -0.37 11.08
N TRP A 62 -4.85 -0.63 11.06
CA TRP A 62 -5.84 0.28 11.64
C TRP A 62 -5.56 0.53 13.12
N THR A 63 -5.33 -0.53 13.90
CA THR A 63 -4.99 -0.43 15.34
C THR A 63 -3.74 0.41 15.58
N GLU A 64 -2.72 0.25 14.73
CA GLU A 64 -1.49 1.06 14.79
C GLU A 64 -1.72 2.53 14.40
N ILE A 65 -2.65 2.81 13.48
CA ILE A 65 -3.05 4.16 13.09
C ILE A 65 -3.79 4.85 14.23
N GLN A 66 -4.68 4.15 14.93
CA GLN A 66 -5.47 4.72 16.04
C GLN A 66 -4.61 5.20 17.21
N LYS A 67 -3.40 4.65 17.38
CA LYS A 67 -2.42 5.10 18.39
C LYS A 67 -1.82 6.48 18.09
N GLY A 68 -1.93 6.97 16.85
CA GLY A 68 -1.38 8.26 16.44
C GLY A 68 -2.20 9.46 16.92
N ASP A 69 -1.51 10.55 17.28
CA ASP A 69 -2.10 11.85 17.59
C ASP A 69 -1.14 12.96 17.14
N TRP A 70 -1.67 14.11 16.71
CA TRP A 70 -0.88 15.28 16.31
C TRP A 70 0.00 15.83 17.45
N LYS A 71 -0.37 15.58 18.71
CA LYS A 71 0.46 15.93 19.87
C LYS A 71 1.77 15.13 19.95
N ASP A 72 1.78 13.93 19.38
CA ASP A 72 2.93 13.02 19.38
C ASP A 72 3.84 13.25 18.16
N VAL A 73 3.40 14.09 17.21
CA VAL A 73 4.21 14.55 16.07
C VAL A 73 5.05 15.75 16.51
N ILE A 74 6.32 15.47 16.78
CA ILE A 74 7.31 16.47 17.22
C ILE A 74 7.85 17.20 15.99
N LEU A 75 7.17 18.26 15.59
CA LEU A 75 7.53 19.18 14.52
C LEU A 75 7.09 20.59 14.92
N LYS A 76 7.68 21.62 14.30
CA LYS A 76 7.23 23.01 14.51
C LYS A 76 5.72 23.18 14.28
N GLU A 77 5.08 23.96 15.14
CA GLU A 77 3.62 24.17 15.08
C GLU A 77 3.17 24.77 13.74
N ASP A 78 3.94 25.70 13.17
CA ASP A 78 3.60 26.30 11.87
C ASP A 78 3.69 25.29 10.72
N PHE A 79 4.66 24.37 10.78
CA PHE A 79 4.77 23.28 9.81
C PHE A 79 3.57 22.34 9.91
N LYS A 80 3.20 21.94 11.14
CA LYS A 80 2.00 21.11 11.39
C LYS A 80 0.74 21.78 10.88
N LYS A 81 0.53 23.06 11.21
CA LYS A 81 -0.64 23.83 10.74
C LYS A 81 -0.68 23.95 9.22
N ALA A 82 0.46 24.19 8.56
CA ALA A 82 0.53 24.24 7.11
C ALA A 82 0.13 22.90 6.48
N LEU A 83 0.66 21.79 7.01
CA LEU A 83 0.34 20.45 6.56
C LEU A 83 -1.14 20.10 6.75
N GLN A 84 -1.68 20.34 7.95
CA GLN A 84 -3.10 20.14 8.27
C GLN A 84 -4.01 20.99 7.39
N LYS A 85 -3.65 22.26 7.14
CA LYS A 85 -4.40 23.15 6.27
C LYS A 85 -4.47 22.63 4.83
N ASP A 86 -3.37 22.13 4.28
CA ASP A 86 -3.37 21.63 2.91
C ASP A 86 -4.11 20.29 2.75
N VAL A 87 -4.09 19.44 3.78
CA VAL A 87 -4.81 18.16 3.80
C VAL A 87 -6.31 18.37 4.06
N TYR A 88 -6.69 18.92 5.21
CA TYR A 88 -8.10 19.04 5.61
C TYR A 88 -8.81 20.18 4.88
N GLY A 89 -8.07 21.26 4.59
CA GLY A 89 -8.60 22.36 3.78
C GLY A 89 -8.91 21.94 2.34
N PHE A 90 -8.21 20.94 1.77
CA PHE A 90 -8.56 20.38 0.47
C PHE A 90 -9.97 19.78 0.49
N PHE A 91 -10.28 18.96 1.49
CA PHE A 91 -11.58 18.32 1.60
C PHE A 91 -12.70 19.34 1.87
N ALA A 92 -12.44 20.33 2.75
CA ALA A 92 -13.40 21.40 3.04
C ALA A 92 -13.69 22.32 1.82
N SER A 93 -12.82 22.30 0.81
CA SER A 93 -12.90 23.22 -0.35
C SER A 93 -13.68 22.66 -1.55
N GLU A 94 -14.31 21.48 -1.47
CA GLU A 94 -15.03 20.84 -2.58
C GLU A 94 -15.92 21.82 -3.37
N LYS A 95 -16.78 22.57 -2.66
CA LYS A 95 -17.72 23.53 -3.27
C LYS A 95 -16.99 24.63 -4.05
N ILE A 96 -15.84 25.08 -3.57
CA ILE A 96 -15.04 26.12 -4.21
C ILE A 96 -14.50 25.59 -5.54
N TYR A 97 -13.92 24.38 -5.55
CA TYR A 97 -13.41 23.74 -6.77
C TYR A 97 -14.51 23.58 -7.83
N LYS A 98 -15.68 23.07 -7.42
CA LYS A 98 -16.84 22.89 -8.29
C LYS A 98 -17.35 24.22 -8.87
N ASN A 99 -17.48 25.25 -8.04
CA ASN A 99 -17.94 26.57 -8.49
C ASN A 99 -16.98 27.23 -9.48
N LEU A 100 -15.67 26.99 -9.34
CA LEU A 100 -14.65 27.50 -10.25
C LEU A 100 -14.44 26.63 -11.49
N SER A 101 -15.17 25.51 -11.63
CA SER A 101 -14.98 24.53 -12.71
C SER A 101 -13.54 23.97 -12.80
N ILE A 102 -12.89 23.82 -11.65
CA ILE A 102 -11.53 23.27 -11.54
C ILE A 102 -11.62 21.83 -11.01
N PRO A 103 -10.82 20.87 -11.53
CA PRO A 103 -10.78 19.51 -10.99
C PRO A 103 -10.47 19.51 -9.49
N TRP A 104 -11.33 18.89 -8.68
CA TRP A 104 -11.12 18.77 -7.24
C TRP A 104 -10.18 17.60 -6.94
N LYS A 105 -8.91 17.73 -7.30
CA LYS A 105 -7.86 16.75 -7.00
C LYS A 105 -6.64 17.46 -6.44
N ARG A 106 -5.85 16.76 -5.63
CA ARG A 106 -4.60 17.30 -5.10
C ARG A 106 -3.57 16.20 -4.86
N GLY A 107 -2.31 16.49 -5.18
CA GLY A 107 -1.19 15.68 -4.71
C GLY A 107 -0.30 16.46 -3.76
N LEU A 108 0.13 15.77 -2.71
CA LEU A 108 1.07 16.22 -1.69
C LEU A 108 2.24 15.24 -1.62
N ILE A 109 3.47 15.75 -1.51
CA ILE A 109 4.65 14.92 -1.31
C ILE A 109 5.41 15.34 -0.05
N MET A 110 5.73 14.36 0.79
CA MET A 110 6.58 14.50 1.96
C MET A 110 7.95 13.95 1.63
N TYR A 111 9.00 14.75 1.78
CA TYR A 111 10.34 14.33 1.36
C TYR A 111 11.43 14.82 2.31
N GLY A 112 12.55 14.10 2.35
CA GLY A 112 13.69 14.44 3.20
C GLY A 112 14.33 13.20 3.81
N PRO A 113 15.41 13.36 4.59
CA PRO A 113 16.13 12.23 5.18
C PRO A 113 15.24 11.24 5.98
N PRO A 114 15.63 9.96 6.05
CA PRO A 114 14.89 8.97 6.81
C PRO A 114 14.91 9.28 8.32
N GLY A 115 13.85 8.90 9.01
CA GLY A 115 13.77 9.03 10.47
C GLY A 115 13.32 10.40 10.99
N ASN A 116 12.83 11.30 10.12
CA ASN A 116 12.38 12.65 10.52
C ASN A 116 10.85 12.83 10.54
N GLY A 117 10.06 11.77 10.73
CA GLY A 117 8.64 11.91 11.06
C GLY A 117 7.63 11.91 9.90
N LYS A 118 8.04 11.50 8.69
CA LYS A 118 7.12 11.31 7.54
C LYS A 118 6.02 10.27 7.84
N THR A 119 6.42 9.06 8.25
CA THR A 119 5.49 7.94 8.51
C THR A 119 4.52 8.21 9.66
N ILE A 120 4.99 8.80 10.77
CA ILE A 120 4.09 9.16 11.88
C ILE A 120 3.08 10.24 11.45
N SER A 121 3.51 11.22 10.65
CA SER A 121 2.60 12.23 10.10
C SER A 121 1.52 11.61 9.22
N ILE A 122 1.88 10.61 8.41
CA ILE A 122 0.91 9.84 7.61
C ILE A 122 -0.10 9.11 8.50
N LYS A 123 0.36 8.38 9.52
CA LYS A 123 -0.55 7.66 10.43
C LYS A 123 -1.58 8.61 11.04
N VAL A 124 -1.14 9.76 11.53
CA VAL A 124 -2.04 10.76 12.12
C VAL A 124 -2.98 11.36 11.08
N ILE A 125 -2.51 11.66 9.88
CA ILE A 125 -3.37 12.14 8.78
C ILE A 125 -4.44 11.11 8.44
N MET A 126 -4.08 9.83 8.31
CA MET A 126 -5.02 8.76 7.98
C MET A 126 -6.12 8.65 9.04
N LYS A 127 -5.73 8.64 10.33
CA LYS A 127 -6.68 8.65 11.45
C LYS A 127 -7.63 9.84 11.39
N THR A 128 -7.10 11.06 11.27
CA THR A 128 -7.95 12.26 11.27
C THR A 128 -8.84 12.34 10.02
N CYS A 129 -8.38 11.85 8.87
CA CYS A 129 -9.21 11.75 7.66
C CYS A 129 -10.38 10.77 7.88
N GLU A 130 -10.11 9.61 8.47
CA GLU A 130 -11.13 8.62 8.82
C GLU A 130 -12.16 9.20 9.80
N GLU A 131 -11.72 9.88 10.85
CA GLU A 131 -12.59 10.58 11.82
C GLU A 131 -13.47 11.65 11.17
N GLN A 132 -13.00 12.27 10.08
CA GLN A 132 -13.76 13.24 9.28
C GLN A 132 -14.65 12.57 8.21
N GLY A 133 -14.66 11.23 8.11
CA GLY A 133 -15.47 10.47 7.18
C GLY A 133 -14.86 10.29 5.78
N PHE A 134 -13.56 10.55 5.61
CA PHE A 134 -12.83 10.30 4.36
C PHE A 134 -12.08 8.99 4.45
N THR A 135 -12.22 8.12 3.43
CA THR A 135 -11.58 6.80 3.46
C THR A 135 -10.07 6.90 3.21
N PRO A 136 -9.22 6.41 4.12
CA PRO A 136 -7.80 6.25 3.84
C PRO A 136 -7.52 4.94 3.11
N LEU A 137 -6.70 5.02 2.07
CA LEU A 137 -6.24 3.89 1.25
C LEU A 137 -4.71 3.84 1.31
N TYR A 138 -4.14 2.68 1.65
CA TYR A 138 -2.69 2.54 1.80
C TYR A 138 -2.12 1.57 0.78
N VAL A 139 -1.10 1.97 0.03
CA VAL A 139 -0.45 1.12 -0.98
C VAL A 139 0.91 0.68 -0.48
N LYS A 140 1.08 -0.63 -0.28
CA LYS A 140 2.34 -1.23 0.13
C LYS A 140 3.25 -1.57 -1.05
N SER A 141 2.67 -1.97 -2.18
CA SER A 141 3.42 -2.42 -3.36
C SER A 141 2.55 -2.44 -4.61
N PHE A 142 3.10 -2.05 -5.77
CA PHE A 142 2.44 -2.25 -7.07
C PHE A 142 2.77 -3.61 -7.71
N LYS A 143 3.57 -4.47 -7.08
CA LYS A 143 3.90 -5.79 -7.62
C LYS A 143 2.64 -6.66 -7.70
N SER A 144 2.39 -7.21 -8.87
CA SER A 144 1.24 -8.07 -9.16
C SER A 144 1.61 -9.12 -10.21
N PHE A 145 0.98 -10.28 -10.15
CA PHE A 145 1.05 -11.30 -11.20
C PHE A 145 0.51 -10.81 -12.56
N MET A 146 -0.32 -9.76 -12.56
CA MET A 146 -0.87 -9.15 -13.79
C MET A 146 -0.05 -7.95 -14.29
N GLY A 147 1.12 -7.69 -13.70
CA GLY A 147 1.98 -6.56 -14.01
C GLY A 147 1.65 -5.30 -13.19
N GLU A 148 2.66 -4.44 -13.04
CA GLU A 148 2.57 -3.22 -12.22
C GLU A 148 1.62 -2.17 -12.83
N GLU A 149 1.50 -2.13 -14.17
CA GLU A 149 0.53 -1.26 -14.86
C GLU A 149 -0.92 -1.56 -14.43
N THR A 150 -1.32 -2.84 -14.49
CA THR A 150 -2.65 -3.28 -14.07
C THR A 150 -2.87 -2.97 -12.59
N ALA A 151 -1.88 -3.24 -11.75
CA ALA A 151 -1.96 -2.96 -10.32
C ALA A 151 -2.17 -1.46 -10.02
N MET A 152 -1.44 -0.58 -10.72
CA MET A 152 -1.64 0.88 -10.59
C MET A 152 -3.03 1.28 -11.06
N ALA A 153 -3.52 0.74 -12.17
CA ALA A 153 -4.88 1.00 -12.64
C ALA A 153 -5.93 0.57 -11.61
N ASP A 154 -5.78 -0.62 -11.00
CA ASP A 154 -6.68 -1.15 -9.98
C ASP A 154 -6.66 -0.29 -8.71
N VAL A 155 -5.47 0.16 -8.28
CA VAL A 155 -5.33 1.07 -7.13
C VAL A 155 -6.09 2.36 -7.35
N PHE A 156 -5.85 3.03 -8.49
CA PHE A 156 -6.50 4.32 -8.75
C PHE A 156 -7.99 4.16 -9.06
N ASN A 157 -8.41 3.08 -9.72
CA ASN A 157 -9.84 2.81 -9.95
C ASN A 157 -10.59 2.61 -8.63
N HIS A 158 -10.00 1.88 -7.68
CA HIS A 158 -10.58 1.74 -6.35
C HIS A 158 -10.62 3.08 -5.61
N ALA A 159 -9.55 3.89 -5.69
CA ALA A 159 -9.55 5.24 -5.11
C ALA A 159 -10.66 6.13 -5.67
N ARG A 160 -10.92 6.06 -6.99
CA ARG A 160 -12.03 6.78 -7.64
C ARG A 160 -13.40 6.32 -7.16
N GLN A 161 -13.58 5.02 -6.90
CA GLN A 161 -14.82 4.47 -6.35
C GLN A 161 -15.05 4.90 -4.89
N MET A 162 -13.97 5.05 -4.12
CA MET A 162 -14.00 5.46 -2.70
C MET A 162 -13.96 6.97 -2.50
N SER A 163 -13.96 7.76 -3.57
CA SER A 163 -13.91 9.23 -3.49
C SER A 163 -15.12 9.80 -2.72
N PRO A 164 -14.94 10.79 -1.82
CA PRO A 164 -13.68 11.46 -1.48
C PRO A 164 -12.78 10.63 -0.55
N CYS A 165 -11.50 10.50 -0.91
CA CYS A 165 -10.56 9.64 -0.20
C CYS A 165 -9.13 10.21 -0.16
N VAL A 166 -8.31 9.64 0.73
CA VAL A 166 -6.87 9.89 0.78
C VAL A 166 -6.11 8.63 0.38
N LEU A 167 -5.30 8.73 -0.68
CA LEU A 167 -4.46 7.64 -1.20
C LEU A 167 -3.01 7.86 -0.76
N ILE A 168 -2.51 6.94 0.07
CA ILE A 168 -1.16 6.98 0.63
C ILE A 168 -0.23 6.07 -0.16
N LEU A 169 0.87 6.65 -0.64
CA LEU A 169 1.95 5.98 -1.36
C LEU A 169 3.26 6.23 -0.60
N GLU A 170 3.61 5.33 0.32
CA GLU A 170 4.84 5.44 1.09
C GLU A 170 6.05 4.94 0.28
N ASP A 171 7.21 5.58 0.45
CA ASP A 171 8.47 5.27 -0.22
C ASP A 171 8.31 5.16 -1.76
N LEU A 172 7.85 6.25 -2.37
CA LEU A 172 7.64 6.34 -3.82
C LEU A 172 8.88 5.96 -4.65
N ASP A 173 10.08 6.22 -4.14
CA ASP A 173 11.34 5.82 -4.75
C ASP A 173 11.57 4.29 -4.77
N SER A 174 10.82 3.55 -3.95
CA SER A 174 10.75 2.09 -3.99
C SER A 174 9.57 1.57 -4.82
N LEU A 175 8.48 2.34 -4.89
CA LEU A 175 7.28 1.97 -5.66
C LEU A 175 7.42 2.26 -7.16
N ILE A 176 8.13 3.32 -7.53
CA ILE A 176 8.22 3.82 -8.91
C ILE A 176 9.62 3.57 -9.47
N ASN A 177 9.67 2.98 -10.66
CA ASN A 177 10.88 2.65 -11.41
C ASN A 177 10.74 3.08 -12.88
N ASP A 178 11.81 2.96 -13.67
CA ASP A 178 11.81 3.41 -15.07
C ASP A 178 10.76 2.72 -15.96
N GLN A 179 10.36 1.50 -15.62
CA GLN A 179 9.39 0.72 -16.39
C GLN A 179 7.95 1.12 -16.08
N ASN A 180 7.65 1.44 -14.81
CA ASN A 180 6.29 1.71 -14.36
C ASN A 180 5.93 3.21 -14.28
N ARG A 181 6.94 4.09 -14.35
CA ARG A 181 6.82 5.54 -14.17
C ARG A 181 5.78 6.19 -15.07
N SER A 182 5.79 5.88 -16.38
CA SER A 182 4.86 6.47 -17.34
C SER A 182 3.40 6.12 -17.00
N PHE A 183 3.14 4.88 -16.59
CA PHE A 183 1.81 4.44 -16.18
C PHE A 183 1.35 5.15 -14.91
N PHE A 184 2.23 5.29 -13.92
CA PHE A 184 1.93 6.04 -12.70
C PHE A 184 1.59 7.51 -12.98
N LEU A 185 2.37 8.17 -13.83
CA LEU A 185 2.13 9.55 -14.25
C LEU A 185 0.76 9.71 -14.92
N ASN A 186 0.39 8.77 -15.79
CA ASN A 186 -0.92 8.76 -16.43
C ASN A 186 -2.06 8.65 -15.39
N GLN A 187 -1.88 7.84 -14.33
CA GLN A 187 -2.88 7.71 -13.28
C GLN A 187 -3.04 8.99 -12.44
N ILE A 188 -1.94 9.67 -12.10
CA ILE A 188 -1.99 10.95 -11.34
C ILE A 188 -2.56 12.09 -12.20
N ASP A 189 -2.10 12.20 -13.45
CA ASP A 189 -2.56 13.25 -14.36
C ASP A 189 -4.07 13.15 -14.56
N GLY A 190 -4.59 11.92 -14.67
CA GLY A 190 -6.00 11.62 -14.49
C GLY A 190 -6.89 12.50 -15.35
N LEU A 191 -6.66 12.49 -16.67
CA LEU A 191 -7.35 13.32 -17.66
C LEU A 191 -8.89 13.29 -17.52
N THR A 192 -9.44 12.23 -16.91
CA THR A 192 -10.79 12.22 -16.31
C THR A 192 -10.80 11.35 -15.04
N GLY A 193 -11.58 11.73 -14.02
CA GLY A 193 -12.00 10.81 -12.94
C GLY A 193 -11.32 10.91 -11.57
N ASN A 194 -10.30 11.75 -11.36
CA ASN A 194 -9.64 11.91 -10.05
C ASN A 194 -10.33 12.93 -9.11
N ASP A 195 -11.61 13.26 -9.33
CA ASP A 195 -12.34 14.20 -8.48
C ASP A 195 -12.49 13.63 -7.05
N GLY A 196 -12.21 14.44 -6.03
CA GLY A 196 -12.20 14.10 -4.62
C GLY A 196 -10.99 13.28 -4.13
N LEU A 197 -9.96 13.08 -4.96
CA LEU A 197 -8.76 12.33 -4.58
C LEU A 197 -7.67 13.25 -4.02
N LEU A 198 -7.24 12.99 -2.79
CA LEU A 198 -5.99 13.49 -2.21
C LEU A 198 -4.92 12.40 -2.25
N VAL A 199 -3.89 12.57 -3.07
CA VAL A 199 -2.76 11.63 -3.15
C VAL A 199 -1.61 12.15 -2.27
N ILE A 200 -1.16 11.36 -1.31
CA ILE A 200 0.00 11.68 -0.46
C ILE A 200 1.12 10.69 -0.75
N GLY A 201 2.23 11.20 -1.24
CA GLY A 201 3.46 10.43 -1.45
C GLY A 201 4.51 10.71 -0.37
N THR A 202 5.36 9.74 -0.05
CA THR A 202 6.63 10.00 0.66
C THR A 202 7.83 9.59 -0.16
N THR A 203 8.99 10.18 0.13
CA THR A 203 10.27 9.69 -0.37
C THR A 203 11.43 10.10 0.53
N ASN A 204 12.46 9.27 0.58
CA ASN A 204 13.75 9.64 1.18
C ASN A 204 14.72 10.26 0.16
N HIS A 205 14.45 10.09 -1.14
CA HIS A 205 15.33 10.44 -2.23
C HIS A 205 14.59 11.27 -3.29
N PHE A 206 14.26 12.52 -2.92
CA PHE A 206 13.52 13.42 -3.80
C PHE A 206 14.24 13.71 -5.13
N ASP A 207 15.57 13.67 -5.12
CA ASP A 207 16.45 13.80 -6.28
C ASP A 207 16.37 12.62 -7.25
N ARG A 208 15.99 11.43 -6.76
CA ARG A 208 15.79 10.23 -7.59
C ARG A 208 14.40 10.16 -8.21
N LEU A 209 13.45 10.93 -7.68
CA LEU A 209 12.13 11.01 -8.28
C LEU A 209 12.21 11.71 -9.63
N ASP A 210 11.43 11.20 -10.58
CA ASP A 210 11.29 11.78 -11.91
C ASP A 210 11.05 13.30 -11.84
N PRO A 211 11.77 14.12 -12.64
CA PRO A 211 11.51 15.55 -12.73
C PRO A 211 10.05 15.86 -13.03
N GLY A 212 9.34 15.01 -13.78
CA GLY A 212 7.92 15.15 -14.01
C GLY A 212 7.05 14.95 -12.77
N LEU A 213 7.45 14.15 -11.78
CA LEU A 213 6.75 14.04 -10.48
C LEU A 213 7.10 15.19 -9.55
N SER A 214 8.36 15.62 -9.55
CA SER A 214 8.88 16.59 -8.60
C SER A 214 8.71 18.04 -9.04
N SER A 215 8.69 18.36 -10.34
CA SER A 215 8.71 19.74 -10.84
C SER A 215 7.44 20.17 -11.58
N ARG A 216 6.62 19.23 -12.09
CA ARG A 216 5.46 19.58 -12.90
C ARG A 216 4.24 19.91 -12.04
N PRO A 217 3.61 21.08 -12.25
CA PRO A 217 2.32 21.40 -11.64
C PRO A 217 1.24 20.37 -12.03
N SER A 218 0.22 20.22 -11.19
CA SER A 218 -0.93 19.29 -11.25
C SER A 218 -0.70 17.84 -10.76
N ARG A 219 0.52 17.50 -10.35
CA ARG A 219 0.87 16.17 -9.80
C ARG A 219 1.07 16.24 -8.29
N PHE A 220 2.25 16.61 -7.82
CA PHE A 220 2.55 16.90 -6.42
C PHE A 220 2.73 18.40 -6.22
N ASP A 221 1.62 19.12 -6.20
CA ASP A 221 1.58 20.59 -6.10
C ASP A 221 2.02 21.10 -4.72
N ARG A 222 1.88 20.27 -3.69
CA ARG A 222 2.31 20.57 -2.33
C ARG A 222 3.50 19.73 -1.94
N LYS A 223 4.52 20.38 -1.39
CA LYS A 223 5.79 19.75 -1.02
C LYS A 223 6.11 20.11 0.42
N PHE A 224 6.27 19.10 1.25
CA PHE A 224 6.62 19.24 2.65
C PHE A 224 7.99 18.59 2.87
N LYS A 225 8.99 19.43 3.18
CA LYS A 225 10.35 18.98 3.45
C LYS A 225 10.49 18.63 4.93
N PHE A 226 10.83 17.38 5.20
CA PHE A 226 11.14 16.84 6.53
C PHE A 226 12.67 16.72 6.63
N ASP A 227 13.32 17.84 6.92
CA ASP A 227 14.76 17.90 7.16
C ASP A 227 15.13 17.30 8.52
N ASP A 228 16.44 17.20 8.78
CA ASP A 228 16.91 16.92 10.14
C ASP A 228 16.47 18.06 11.08
N PRO A 229 16.05 17.73 12.30
CA PRO A 229 15.49 18.70 13.22
C PRO A 229 16.51 19.76 13.59
N ASP A 230 16.07 21.01 13.58
CA ASP A 230 16.89 22.12 14.07
C ASP A 230 16.97 22.12 15.60
N GLN A 231 17.75 23.03 16.18
CA GLN A 231 17.95 23.07 17.63
C GLN A 231 16.63 23.21 18.40
N GLU A 232 15.66 23.96 17.88
CA GLU A 232 14.35 24.15 18.50
C GLU A 232 13.57 22.82 18.51
N GLU A 233 13.54 22.11 17.39
CA GLU A 233 12.88 20.80 17.27
C GLU A 233 13.55 19.72 18.11
N ARG A 234 14.88 19.73 18.22
CA ARG A 234 15.61 18.83 19.12
C ARG A 234 15.31 19.13 20.59
N ALA A 235 15.17 20.40 20.96
CA ALA A 235 14.72 20.78 22.30
C ALA A 235 13.28 20.34 22.57
N LEU A 236 12.36 20.49 21.61
CA LEU A 236 10.99 19.96 21.70
C LEU A 236 10.99 18.44 21.91
N TYR A 237 11.86 17.71 21.21
CA TYR A 237 12.01 16.27 21.37
C TYR A 237 12.52 15.88 22.76
N ALA A 238 13.52 16.60 23.28
CA ALA A 238 14.01 16.39 24.64
C ALA A 238 12.93 16.71 25.69
N LYS A 239 12.14 17.78 25.50
CA LYS A 239 10.98 18.11 26.36
C LYS A 239 9.89 17.03 26.34
N TYR A 240 9.64 16.42 25.18
CA TYR A 240 8.72 15.29 25.08
C TYR A 240 9.16 14.13 25.99
N TRP A 241 10.45 13.77 25.97
CA TRP A 241 10.99 12.74 26.87
C TRP A 241 10.99 13.19 28.33
N GLN A 242 11.30 14.45 28.62
CA GLN A 242 11.21 15.01 29.96
C GLN A 242 9.79 14.85 30.54
N HIS A 243 8.76 15.21 29.78
CA HIS A 243 7.37 15.03 30.20
C HIS A 243 7.01 13.54 30.35
N LYS A 244 7.47 12.68 29.45
CA LYS A 244 7.22 11.23 29.51
C LYS A 244 7.85 10.56 30.74
N LEU A 245 8.96 11.10 31.23
CA LEU A 245 9.72 10.55 32.36
C LEU A 245 9.45 11.26 33.69
N LYS A 246 8.59 12.29 33.71
CA LYS A 246 8.34 13.14 34.89
C LYS A 246 7.90 12.38 36.14
N ASP A 247 7.18 11.28 35.97
CA ASP A 247 6.62 10.49 37.07
C ASP A 247 7.62 9.44 37.60
N ASN A 248 8.79 9.31 36.95
CA ASN A 248 9.85 8.40 37.37
C ASN A 248 10.75 9.06 38.42
N LYS A 249 10.63 8.61 39.67
CA LYS A 249 11.39 9.14 40.82
C LYS A 249 12.90 8.89 40.74
N GLU A 250 13.34 7.95 39.92
CA GLU A 250 14.76 7.61 39.76
C GLU A 250 15.45 8.48 38.71
N ILE A 251 14.70 9.22 37.89
CA ILE A 251 15.23 10.00 36.78
C ILE A 251 15.06 11.49 37.07
N THR A 252 16.19 12.17 37.27
CA THR A 252 16.22 13.63 37.31
C THR A 252 16.50 14.17 35.90
N PHE A 253 15.59 15.00 35.38
CA PHE A 253 15.70 15.59 34.04
C PHE A 253 15.42 17.12 34.10
N PRO A 254 16.43 17.93 34.45
CA PRO A 254 16.28 19.38 34.57
C PRO A 254 16.19 20.08 33.21
N ASP A 255 15.65 21.30 33.20
CA ASP A 255 15.50 22.11 31.98
C ASP A 255 16.85 22.46 31.32
N GLU A 256 17.93 22.56 32.09
CA GLU A 256 19.28 22.78 31.53
C GLU A 256 19.73 21.59 30.68
N LEU A 257 19.33 20.36 31.05
CA LEU A 257 19.68 19.16 30.29
C LEU A 257 18.95 19.11 28.94
N VAL A 258 17.74 19.64 28.86
CA VAL A 258 17.00 19.76 27.59
C VAL A 258 17.81 20.58 26.59
N GLN A 259 18.31 21.74 27.01
CA GLN A 259 19.14 22.61 26.15
C GLN A 259 20.48 21.96 25.82
N GLY A 260 21.14 21.35 26.80
CA GLY A 260 22.40 20.63 26.58
C GLY A 260 22.27 19.47 25.60
N ILE A 261 21.16 18.72 25.62
CA ILE A 261 20.88 17.67 24.63
C ILE A 261 20.67 18.30 23.24
N ALA A 262 19.87 19.35 23.12
CA ALA A 262 19.59 19.99 21.84
C ALA A 262 20.86 20.55 21.15
N GLU A 263 21.77 21.14 21.92
CA GLU A 263 23.08 21.61 21.46
C GLU A 263 24.00 20.44 21.07
N ALA A 264 24.05 19.40 21.90
CA ALA A 264 24.92 18.24 21.69
C ALA A 264 24.44 17.27 20.59
N THR A 265 23.29 17.50 19.97
CA THR A 265 22.66 16.59 18.98
C THR A 265 22.48 17.23 17.61
N GLU A 266 23.28 18.25 17.27
CA GLU A 266 23.35 18.79 15.91
C GLU A 266 23.49 17.67 14.85
N HIS A 267 22.72 17.79 13.77
CA HIS A 267 22.61 16.82 12.67
C HIS A 267 22.03 15.44 13.02
N PHE A 268 21.50 15.23 14.23
CA PHE A 268 20.77 14.00 14.54
C PHE A 268 19.35 14.08 13.96
N SER A 269 18.93 13.03 13.26
CA SER A 269 17.51 12.82 12.95
C SER A 269 16.72 12.46 14.22
N PHE A 270 15.38 12.54 14.18
CA PHE A 270 14.58 12.08 15.31
C PHE A 270 14.78 10.59 15.64
N ALA A 271 15.14 9.76 14.66
CA ALA A 271 15.51 8.37 14.89
C ALA A 271 16.81 8.25 15.72
N TYR A 272 17.84 9.04 15.42
CA TYR A 272 19.07 9.08 16.23
C TYR A 272 18.81 9.63 17.63
N LEU A 273 17.94 10.63 17.77
CA LEU A 273 17.53 11.12 19.09
C LEU A 273 16.79 10.02 19.87
N LYS A 274 15.83 9.33 19.24
CA LYS A 274 15.13 8.19 19.86
C LYS A 274 16.11 7.15 20.36
N GLU A 275 17.08 6.78 19.54
CA GLU A 275 18.13 5.83 19.89
C GLU A 275 18.94 6.29 21.11
N ALA A 276 19.36 7.56 21.14
CA ALA A 276 20.06 8.13 22.29
C ALA A 276 19.26 7.97 23.59
N PHE A 277 17.98 8.37 23.58
CA PHE A 277 17.12 8.26 24.77
C PHE A 277 16.87 6.82 25.17
N VAL A 278 16.50 5.95 24.22
CA VAL A 278 16.16 4.55 24.52
C VAL A 278 17.36 3.80 25.06
N SER A 279 18.52 3.91 24.42
CA SER A 279 19.72 3.19 24.85
C SER A 279 20.22 3.66 26.20
N SER A 280 20.19 4.97 26.49
CA SER A 280 20.53 5.46 27.82
C SER A 280 19.56 5.01 28.91
N LEU A 281 18.27 4.87 28.61
CA LEU A 281 17.29 4.37 29.59
C LEU A 281 17.42 2.87 29.84
N VAL A 282 17.71 2.08 28.80
CA VAL A 282 17.96 0.64 28.92
C VAL A 282 19.25 0.39 29.71
N GLU A 283 20.30 1.16 29.43
CA GLU A 283 21.54 1.11 30.20
C GLU A 283 21.30 1.50 31.66
N LEU A 284 20.55 2.58 31.93
CA LEU A 284 20.18 2.98 33.29
C LEU A 284 19.43 1.88 34.05
N ALA A 285 18.55 1.15 33.37
CA ALA A 285 17.78 0.05 33.95
C ALA A 285 18.63 -1.20 34.25
N SER A 286 19.85 -1.28 33.69
CA SER A 286 20.77 -2.40 33.90
C SER A 286 21.69 -2.20 35.12
N TYR A 287 21.67 -1.01 35.74
CA TYR A 287 22.45 -0.69 36.93
C TYR A 287 21.62 -0.83 38.21
N ASP A 288 22.17 -1.55 39.18
CA ASP A 288 21.64 -1.70 40.55
C ASP A 288 22.63 -1.14 41.58
N GLY A 289 22.13 -0.65 42.72
CA GLY A 289 22.96 -0.22 43.85
C GLY A 289 23.35 1.27 43.87
N GLU A 290 24.24 1.63 44.81
CA GLU A 290 24.63 3.03 45.07
C GLU A 290 25.52 3.65 43.99
N ASP A 291 26.16 2.84 43.14
CA ASP A 291 27.03 3.28 42.03
C ASP A 291 26.26 3.61 40.73
N LYS A 292 24.92 3.70 40.80
CA LYS A 292 24.06 3.92 39.62
C LYS A 292 24.37 5.29 38.98
N PRO A 293 24.79 5.35 37.70
CA PRO A 293 25.06 6.61 37.03
C PRO A 293 23.76 7.40 36.82
N THR A 294 23.88 8.73 36.78
CA THR A 294 22.73 9.60 36.49
C THR A 294 22.31 9.46 35.02
N PHE A 295 21.02 9.66 34.74
CA PHE A 295 20.52 9.70 33.36
C PHE A 295 21.27 10.72 32.49
N GLU A 296 21.59 11.90 33.06
CA GLU A 296 22.40 12.92 32.41
C GLU A 296 23.77 12.40 31.94
N THR A 297 24.44 11.59 32.78
CA THR A 297 25.76 11.03 32.45
C THR A 297 25.63 10.05 31.27
N LEU A 298 24.64 9.16 31.33
CA LEU A 298 24.40 8.16 30.30
C LEU A 298 24.00 8.78 28.96
N ILE A 299 23.06 9.73 28.95
CA ILE A 299 22.61 10.37 27.71
C ILE A 299 23.74 11.16 27.03
N LYS A 300 24.58 11.85 27.82
CA LYS A 300 25.76 12.54 27.29
C LYS A 300 26.79 11.56 26.73
N CYS A 301 26.98 10.40 27.35
CA CYS A 301 27.86 9.36 26.84
C CYS A 301 27.33 8.79 25.52
N GLN A 302 26.05 8.44 25.48
CA GLN A 302 25.42 7.85 24.30
C GLN A 302 25.40 8.80 23.10
N ILE A 303 25.11 10.09 23.32
CA ILE A 303 25.19 11.11 22.27
C ILE A 303 26.61 11.17 21.67
N LYS A 304 27.67 11.08 22.50
CA LYS A 304 29.06 11.06 22.01
C LYS A 304 29.34 9.81 21.18
N THR A 305 28.83 8.65 21.58
CA THR A 305 28.99 7.39 20.83
C THR A 305 28.31 7.49 19.47
N LEU A 306 27.02 7.84 19.42
CA LEU A 306 26.26 7.97 18.17
C LEU A 306 26.85 9.02 17.23
N ARG A 307 27.42 10.11 17.77
CA ARG A 307 28.10 11.13 16.96
C ARG A 307 29.34 10.58 16.26
N LYS A 308 30.13 9.72 16.92
CA LYS A 308 31.27 9.06 16.27
C LYS A 308 30.81 8.17 15.12
N GLU A 309 29.75 7.39 15.34
CA GLU A 309 29.17 6.52 14.31
C GLU A 309 28.66 7.32 13.10
N LEU A 310 27.96 8.43 13.34
CA LEU A 310 27.49 9.34 12.28
C LEU A 310 28.68 9.90 11.46
N GLY A 311 29.74 10.36 12.15
CA GLY A 311 30.95 10.85 11.49
C GLY A 311 31.64 9.79 10.64
N HIS A 312 31.68 8.54 11.09
CA HIS A 312 32.19 7.42 10.28
C HIS A 312 31.28 7.10 9.08
N ALA A 313 29.95 7.21 9.25
CA ALA A 313 28.99 6.98 8.18
C ALA A 313 29.10 8.04 7.06
N ASP A 314 29.28 9.32 7.40
CA ASP A 314 29.47 10.39 6.41
C ASP A 314 30.79 10.26 5.65
N VAL A 315 31.89 9.91 6.34
CA VAL A 315 33.17 9.61 5.68
C VAL A 315 33.03 8.41 4.74
N SER A 316 32.27 7.38 5.13
CA SER A 316 32.03 6.21 4.28
C SER A 316 31.16 6.54 3.05
N LYS A 317 30.16 7.42 3.19
CA LYS A 317 29.35 7.93 2.06
C LYS A 317 30.22 8.73 1.09
N LEU A 318 31.06 9.63 1.61
CA LEU A 318 32.01 10.42 0.83
C LEU A 318 33.05 9.54 0.10
N ALA A 319 33.55 8.50 0.76
CA ALA A 319 34.46 7.53 0.16
C ALA A 319 33.79 6.75 -0.99
N ARG A 320 32.53 6.33 -0.83
CA ARG A 320 31.76 5.65 -1.89
C ARG A 320 31.48 6.54 -3.09
N THR A 321 31.17 7.82 -2.89
CA THR A 321 31.00 8.79 -3.99
C THR A 321 32.31 9.08 -4.73
N SER A 322 33.44 9.13 -4.02
CA SER A 322 34.76 9.36 -4.65
C SER A 322 35.28 8.16 -5.45
N SER A 323 34.94 6.93 -5.04
CA SER A 323 35.23 5.69 -5.78
C SER A 323 34.49 5.64 -7.12
N TRP A 324 33.24 6.12 -7.16
CA TRP A 324 32.43 6.22 -8.38
C TRP A 324 32.96 7.27 -9.37
N LEU A 325 33.46 8.41 -8.86
CA LEU A 325 34.10 9.45 -9.68
C LEU A 325 35.44 9.00 -10.29
N ARG A 326 36.18 8.09 -9.64
CA ARG A 326 37.38 7.49 -10.24
C ARG A 326 37.08 6.42 -11.29
N ALA A 327 35.93 5.75 -11.22
CA ALA A 327 35.52 4.74 -12.18
C ALA A 327 35.00 5.33 -13.51
N THR A 328 34.58 6.60 -13.51
CA THR A 328 34.02 7.29 -14.69
C THR A 328 35.03 8.15 -15.46
N ASN A 329 36.28 8.22 -15.00
CA ASN A 329 37.32 9.05 -15.61
C ASN A 329 38.40 8.23 -16.35
N ARG A 330 38.04 7.09 -16.94
CA ARG A 330 38.86 6.44 -17.97
C ARG A 330 38.51 7.05 -19.32
N GLU A 331 39.52 7.62 -19.94
CA GLU A 331 39.52 8.44 -21.15
C GLU A 331 38.68 7.88 -22.31
N ILE A 332 37.88 8.75 -22.92
CA ILE A 332 37.15 8.52 -24.17
C ILE A 332 38.09 8.90 -25.33
N PRO A 333 38.45 8.01 -26.28
CA PRO A 333 39.10 8.43 -27.51
C PRO A 333 38.07 8.95 -28.52
N ALA A 334 38.42 10.03 -29.22
CA ALA A 334 37.59 10.70 -30.24
C ALA A 334 37.30 9.81 -31.47
N PRO A 335 36.19 10.06 -32.22
CA PRO A 335 35.76 9.15 -33.27
C PRO A 335 36.42 9.48 -34.61
N ALA A 336 36.85 8.45 -35.33
CA ALA A 336 37.14 8.48 -36.76
C ALA A 336 36.41 7.32 -37.45
N HIS A 337 35.57 7.63 -38.44
CA HIS A 337 35.02 6.67 -39.41
C HIS A 337 35.95 6.59 -40.64
N PRO A 338 36.05 5.46 -41.37
CA PRO A 338 35.04 5.17 -42.41
C PRO A 338 34.68 3.67 -42.66
N VAL A 339 33.42 3.49 -43.08
CA VAL A 339 32.77 2.54 -44.03
C VAL A 339 33.48 1.22 -44.46
N THR A 340 32.83 0.05 -44.26
CA THR A 340 32.38 -0.97 -45.29
C THR A 340 32.02 -2.36 -44.66
N PRO A 341 31.30 -3.27 -45.37
CA PRO A 341 30.25 -4.14 -44.80
C PRO A 341 30.50 -5.68 -44.86
N TYR A 342 29.47 -6.45 -44.46
CA TYR A 342 29.13 -7.85 -44.81
C TYR A 342 29.58 -9.04 -43.91
N LEU A 343 28.55 -9.82 -43.52
CA LEU A 343 28.43 -11.29 -43.35
C LEU A 343 29.12 -12.10 -42.22
N SER A 344 28.22 -12.74 -41.46
CA SER A 344 28.12 -14.20 -41.19
C SER A 344 28.88 -14.85 -40.03
N ASN A 345 28.10 -15.74 -39.37
CA ASN A 345 28.44 -16.97 -38.68
C ASN A 345 29.00 -16.95 -37.25
N GLY A 346 28.41 -17.84 -36.44
CA GLY A 346 29.18 -18.71 -35.57
C GLY A 346 29.09 -18.43 -34.08
N ARG A 347 28.16 -19.12 -33.41
CA ARG A 347 28.25 -19.45 -32.00
C ARG A 347 29.46 -20.35 -31.76
N GLU A 348 30.24 -20.07 -30.71
CA GLU A 348 30.48 -20.93 -29.52
C GLU A 348 31.72 -20.45 -28.74
N GLY A 349 31.64 -20.47 -27.40
CA GLY A 349 32.84 -20.43 -26.55
C GLY A 349 32.72 -19.74 -25.18
N ASN A 350 32.22 -20.49 -24.19
CA ASN A 350 32.70 -20.62 -22.79
C ASN A 350 32.71 -19.37 -21.87
N SER A 351 31.82 -19.26 -20.87
CA SER A 351 31.71 -20.02 -19.60
C SER A 351 32.75 -19.62 -18.53
N VAL A 352 32.36 -18.71 -17.63
CA VAL A 352 32.86 -18.64 -16.26
C VAL A 352 31.70 -18.13 -15.38
N PHE A 353 30.69 -18.96 -15.10
CA PHE A 353 29.75 -18.75 -13.98
C PHE A 353 28.92 -19.98 -13.58
N ASP A 354 29.14 -21.15 -14.22
CA ASP A 354 28.43 -22.40 -13.91
C ASP A 354 29.12 -23.30 -12.86
N SER A 355 29.99 -22.75 -12.00
CA SER A 355 30.80 -23.58 -11.08
C SER A 355 30.31 -23.66 -9.64
N ILE A 356 29.14 -23.10 -9.28
CA ILE A 356 28.69 -23.12 -7.87
C ILE A 356 27.17 -23.29 -7.78
N LEU A 357 26.63 -24.45 -8.17
CA LEU A 357 25.30 -24.91 -7.70
C LEU A 357 25.00 -26.39 -8.01
N GLU A 358 25.99 -27.28 -7.87
CA GLU A 358 25.77 -28.73 -8.06
C GLU A 358 26.47 -29.60 -7.00
N SER A 359 26.24 -29.29 -5.73
CA SER A 359 26.58 -30.22 -4.65
C SER A 359 25.56 -30.18 -3.52
N MET A 360 24.36 -30.73 -3.76
CA MET A 360 23.54 -31.32 -2.70
C MET A 360 22.40 -32.15 -3.32
N LEU A 361 22.44 -33.46 -3.01
CA LEU A 361 21.40 -34.51 -3.10
C LEU A 361 21.58 -35.62 -4.17
N PRO A 362 21.18 -36.87 -3.82
CA PRO A 362 21.92 -38.09 -4.19
C PRO A 362 21.38 -38.85 -5.41
N ARG A 363 22.21 -39.82 -5.82
CA ARG A 363 22.13 -40.70 -6.99
C ARG A 363 20.91 -41.63 -6.95
N GLY A 364 20.13 -41.64 -8.03
CA GLY A 364 19.17 -42.70 -8.35
C GLY A 364 18.70 -42.62 -9.80
N MET A 365 19.19 -43.55 -10.62
CA MET A 365 18.75 -43.86 -11.99
C MET A 365 19.08 -42.85 -13.11
N ARG A 366 20.27 -43.04 -13.69
CA ARG A 366 20.54 -42.79 -15.11
C ARG A 366 20.09 -44.01 -15.92
N ASN A 367 19.68 -43.73 -17.17
CA ASN A 367 19.58 -44.61 -18.36
C ASN A 367 18.22 -45.25 -18.69
N ALA A 368 17.54 -44.70 -19.70
CA ALA A 368 17.07 -45.45 -20.88
C ALA A 368 16.76 -44.48 -22.05
N GLN A 369 17.24 -44.82 -23.24
CA GLN A 369 17.06 -44.11 -24.51
C GLN A 369 15.70 -44.41 -25.19
N PRO A 370 15.30 -43.66 -26.24
CA PRO A 370 13.92 -43.60 -26.73
C PRO A 370 13.59 -44.65 -27.80
N GLY A 371 12.30 -45.02 -27.88
CA GLY A 371 11.71 -45.81 -28.96
C GLY A 371 10.25 -45.41 -29.22
N PRO A 372 9.70 -45.63 -30.44
CA PRO A 372 8.65 -44.79 -31.02
C PRO A 372 7.24 -45.41 -31.00
N SER A 373 6.28 -44.58 -31.44
CA SER A 373 4.92 -44.86 -31.95
C SER A 373 3.78 -45.04 -30.93
N GLY A 374 2.68 -44.34 -31.21
CA GLY A 374 1.43 -44.38 -30.46
C GLY A 374 0.60 -43.13 -30.75
N GLU A 375 -0.01 -43.08 -31.93
CA GLU A 375 -0.98 -42.08 -32.37
C GLU A 375 -2.06 -41.79 -31.30
N HIS A 376 -2.43 -40.53 -31.11
CA HIS A 376 -3.85 -40.13 -31.03
C HIS A 376 -4.00 -38.62 -31.25
N ASN A 377 -4.87 -38.30 -32.22
CA ASN A 377 -5.33 -36.99 -32.69
C ASN A 377 -5.42 -35.89 -31.62
N ARG A 378 -4.77 -34.76 -31.89
CA ARG A 378 -5.26 -33.43 -31.48
C ARG A 378 -5.16 -32.47 -32.66
N LEU A 379 -6.33 -32.07 -33.15
CA LEU A 379 -6.53 -30.97 -34.10
C LEU A 379 -6.03 -29.66 -33.47
N PHE A 380 -5.08 -29.02 -34.16
CA PHE A 380 -4.85 -27.59 -34.10
C PHE A 380 -5.94 -26.87 -34.90
N VAL A 381 -6.47 -25.76 -34.39
CA VAL A 381 -6.85 -24.62 -35.25
C VAL A 381 -6.50 -23.33 -34.52
N ASP A 382 -5.63 -22.56 -35.16
CA ASP A 382 -5.22 -21.19 -34.82
C ASP A 382 -6.36 -20.17 -35.00
N SER A 383 -6.18 -19.07 -34.26
CA SER A 383 -6.83 -17.76 -34.31
C SER A 383 -7.54 -17.34 -35.60
N VAL A 384 -8.74 -16.73 -35.50
CA VAL A 384 -9.19 -15.67 -36.43
C VAL A 384 -10.11 -14.65 -35.73
N VAL A 385 -9.69 -13.39 -35.83
CA VAL A 385 -10.41 -12.12 -35.62
C VAL A 385 -11.64 -12.03 -36.53
N SER A 386 -12.80 -11.56 -36.06
CA SER A 386 -13.85 -11.09 -37.00
C SER A 386 -14.69 -9.91 -36.50
N ASP A 387 -14.66 -8.90 -37.37
CA ASP A 387 -15.42 -7.65 -37.47
C ASP A 387 -16.92 -7.91 -37.78
N PRO A 388 -17.89 -7.07 -37.36
CA PRO A 388 -19.31 -7.38 -37.46
C PRO A 388 -19.99 -6.65 -38.64
N ALA A 389 -20.38 -7.37 -39.70
CA ALA A 389 -21.37 -6.86 -40.67
C ALA A 389 -22.08 -7.96 -41.48
N ARG A 390 -23.43 -7.95 -41.41
CA ARG A 390 -24.45 -8.62 -42.27
C ARG A 390 -24.44 -10.16 -42.26
N ILE A 391 -25.56 -10.84 -41.97
CA ILE A 391 -26.71 -11.05 -42.88
C ILE A 391 -27.99 -11.42 -42.10
N ARG A 392 -29.14 -10.95 -42.62
CA ARG A 392 -30.53 -11.14 -42.19
C ARG A 392 -31.04 -12.59 -42.31
N THR A 393 -31.89 -13.03 -41.37
CA THR A 393 -33.21 -13.65 -41.66
C THR A 393 -34.18 -13.50 -40.46
N LYS A 394 -35.48 -13.54 -40.78
CA LYS A 394 -36.68 -12.96 -40.13
C LYS A 394 -37.31 -13.82 -38.99
N PRO A 395 -38.38 -13.35 -38.29
CA PRO A 395 -38.50 -13.40 -36.82
C PRO A 395 -39.67 -14.25 -36.31
N THR A 396 -39.62 -14.64 -35.03
CA THR A 396 -40.82 -14.97 -34.22
C THR A 396 -40.53 -14.79 -32.74
N GLY A 397 -41.35 -13.99 -32.04
CA GLY A 397 -41.57 -14.10 -30.59
C GLY A 397 -40.92 -13.05 -29.71
N ASP A 398 -41.60 -11.91 -29.54
CA ASP A 398 -41.62 -10.99 -28.39
C ASP A 398 -40.39 -10.94 -27.46
N CYS A 399 -39.46 -10.04 -27.78
CA CYS A 399 -38.51 -9.47 -26.80
C CYS A 399 -39.01 -8.08 -26.39
N LEU A 400 -39.40 -7.93 -25.13
CA LEU A 400 -39.57 -6.62 -24.48
C LEU A 400 -38.21 -5.90 -24.43
N PRO A 401 -38.16 -4.56 -24.62
CA PRO A 401 -36.91 -3.84 -24.62
C PRO A 401 -36.27 -3.84 -23.22
N PRO A 402 -34.93 -3.85 -23.10
CA PRO A 402 -34.28 -3.59 -21.82
C PRO A 402 -34.60 -2.15 -21.43
N SER A 403 -35.49 -1.99 -20.46
CA SER A 403 -35.82 -0.71 -19.87
C SER A 403 -34.57 -0.14 -19.21
N LYS A 404 -34.25 1.10 -19.58
CA LYS A 404 -33.33 1.98 -18.86
C LYS A 404 -33.81 2.12 -17.41
N VAL A 405 -33.22 1.37 -16.49
CA VAL A 405 -33.23 1.70 -15.06
C VAL A 405 -31.84 1.41 -14.51
N VAL A 406 -30.87 2.25 -14.86
CA VAL A 406 -29.76 2.52 -13.93
C VAL A 406 -30.37 3.51 -12.94
N ASP A 407 -30.87 3.00 -11.83
CA ASP A 407 -31.36 3.83 -10.74
C ASP A 407 -30.14 4.55 -10.13
N LYS A 408 -29.91 5.79 -10.56
CA LYS A 408 -28.85 6.67 -10.06
C LYS A 408 -29.08 7.12 -8.60
N ASN A 409 -30.06 6.56 -7.89
CA ASN A 409 -30.36 6.87 -6.49
C ASN A 409 -29.83 5.88 -5.45
N LEU A 410 -29.03 4.87 -5.84
CA LEU A 410 -28.44 3.94 -4.85
C LEU A 410 -27.35 4.57 -3.97
N SER A 411 -26.82 5.76 -4.30
CA SER A 411 -25.91 6.49 -3.40
C SER A 411 -26.62 7.31 -2.32
N GLY A 412 -27.97 7.33 -2.31
CA GLY A 412 -28.78 8.19 -1.44
C GLY A 412 -29.72 7.47 -0.49
N ARG A 413 -29.73 6.13 -0.45
CA ARG A 413 -30.62 5.36 0.43
C ARG A 413 -29.85 4.78 1.62
N LEU A 414 -30.04 5.42 2.77
CA LEU A 414 -29.75 4.96 4.13
C LEU A 414 -28.33 4.41 4.32
N LYS A 415 -27.45 5.22 4.91
CA LYS A 415 -26.26 4.70 5.61
C LYS A 415 -26.77 3.90 6.81
N GLU A 416 -27.20 2.65 6.59
CA GLU A 416 -27.39 1.68 7.67
C GLU A 416 -26.06 1.57 8.40
N THR A 417 -26.06 1.79 9.72
CA THR A 417 -24.87 1.61 10.55
C THR A 417 -24.49 0.14 10.60
N ASP A 418 -23.25 -0.18 10.96
CA ASP A 418 -22.82 -1.58 11.16
C ASP A 418 -23.75 -2.30 12.15
N ARG A 419 -24.24 -1.59 13.18
CA ARG A 419 -25.27 -2.11 14.09
C ARG A 419 -26.60 -2.41 13.41
N ASP A 420 -27.05 -1.56 12.48
CA ASP A 420 -28.30 -1.78 11.74
C ASP A 420 -28.18 -2.97 10.79
N LEU A 421 -27.03 -3.11 10.11
CA LEU A 421 -26.75 -4.25 9.23
C LEU A 421 -26.65 -5.55 10.02
N VAL A 422 -25.92 -5.55 11.14
CA VAL A 422 -25.84 -6.70 12.04
C VAL A 422 -27.21 -7.03 12.60
N GLN A 423 -27.99 -6.05 13.06
CA GLN A 423 -29.34 -6.27 13.57
C GLN A 423 -30.28 -6.79 12.48
N ARG A 424 -30.17 -6.30 11.24
CA ARG A 424 -30.94 -6.79 10.09
C ARG A 424 -30.53 -8.21 9.73
N MET A 425 -29.24 -8.54 9.77
CA MET A 425 -28.75 -9.91 9.62
C MET A 425 -29.29 -10.81 10.74
N GLU A 426 -29.33 -10.36 12.00
CA GLU A 426 -29.96 -11.08 13.12
C GLU A 426 -31.47 -11.25 12.95
N GLN A 427 -32.18 -10.24 12.45
CA GLN A 427 -33.60 -10.35 12.15
C GLN A 427 -33.85 -11.35 11.02
N LEU A 428 -33.08 -11.30 9.94
CA LEU A 428 -33.16 -12.26 8.83
C LEU A 428 -32.80 -13.68 9.29
N LYS A 429 -31.88 -13.84 10.25
CA LYS A 429 -31.60 -15.13 10.91
C LYS A 429 -32.83 -15.73 11.57
N THR A 430 -33.64 -14.94 12.28
CA THR A 430 -34.86 -15.45 12.92
C THR A 430 -35.92 -15.93 11.93
N SER A 431 -35.91 -15.41 10.71
CA SER A 431 -36.81 -15.84 9.62
C SER A 431 -36.29 -17.03 8.79
N LEU A 432 -35.06 -17.49 9.04
CA LEU A 432 -34.38 -18.57 8.33
C LEU A 432 -34.09 -19.74 9.30
N PRO A 433 -35.00 -20.73 9.44
CA PRO A 433 -34.82 -21.81 10.40
C PRO A 433 -33.54 -22.62 10.09
N GLY A 434 -32.65 -22.74 11.09
CA GLY A 434 -31.40 -23.50 11.02
C GLY A 434 -30.09 -22.69 10.98
N LEU A 435 -30.13 -21.36 11.07
CA LEU A 435 -28.94 -20.52 11.27
C LEU A 435 -28.60 -20.43 12.77
N GLY A 436 -27.59 -21.17 13.23
CA GLY A 436 -27.05 -21.02 14.59
C GLY A 436 -26.33 -19.68 14.79
N GLN A 437 -26.14 -19.24 16.05
CA GLN A 437 -25.56 -17.94 16.41
C GLN A 437 -24.23 -17.62 15.69
N ASP A 438 -23.38 -18.63 15.47
CA ASP A 438 -22.07 -18.50 14.81
C ASP A 438 -22.12 -18.39 13.28
N GLY A 439 -23.21 -18.82 12.62
CA GLY A 439 -23.24 -19.05 11.17
C GLY A 439 -23.10 -17.75 10.37
N ALA A 440 -23.98 -16.78 10.61
CA ALA A 440 -23.98 -15.52 9.85
C ALA A 440 -22.72 -14.66 10.04
N PHE A 441 -22.13 -14.66 11.23
CA PHE A 441 -20.86 -13.97 11.50
C PHE A 441 -19.69 -14.69 10.80
N ARG A 442 -19.70 -16.03 10.79
CA ARG A 442 -18.75 -16.81 9.96
C ARG A 442 -18.98 -16.60 8.46
N TYR A 443 -20.20 -16.38 7.99
CA TYR A 443 -20.51 -16.13 6.56
C TYR A 443 -20.06 -14.75 6.09
N ALA A 444 -20.30 -13.73 6.90
CA ALA A 444 -19.82 -12.37 6.63
C ALA A 444 -18.29 -12.30 6.65
N ASN A 445 -17.67 -12.97 7.62
CA ASN A 445 -16.23 -13.14 7.64
C ASN A 445 -15.73 -13.98 6.47
N MET A 446 -16.35 -15.12 6.08
CA MET A 446 -15.92 -15.92 4.92
C MET A 446 -15.93 -15.16 3.60
N LEU A 447 -16.89 -14.26 3.38
CA LEU A 447 -16.95 -13.43 2.18
C LEU A 447 -16.00 -12.22 2.26
N GLY A 448 -15.65 -11.76 3.46
CA GLY A 448 -14.61 -10.75 3.72
C GLY A 448 -13.17 -11.32 3.80
N SER A 449 -13.00 -12.61 4.08
CA SER A 449 -11.73 -13.30 4.34
C SER A 449 -11.42 -14.40 3.33
N SER A 450 -11.80 -14.21 2.07
CA SER A 450 -11.35 -15.10 0.99
C SER A 450 -9.91 -14.79 0.57
N SER A 451 -8.93 -14.99 1.46
CA SER A 451 -7.53 -15.32 1.12
C SER A 451 -6.68 -15.60 2.37
N ASP A 452 -6.83 -16.78 2.97
CA ASP A 452 -5.77 -17.37 3.80
C ASP A 452 -5.14 -18.55 3.06
N GLY A 453 -3.86 -18.40 2.68
CA GLY A 453 -3.01 -19.47 2.13
C GLY A 453 -2.62 -19.33 0.65
N PRO A 454 -1.38 -19.70 0.25
CA PRO A 454 -0.74 -19.26 -0.99
C PRO A 454 -1.31 -20.01 -2.19
N SER A 455 -2.40 -19.50 -2.75
CA SER A 455 -2.90 -19.95 -4.05
C SER A 455 -2.40 -18.96 -5.12
N ARG A 456 -1.55 -19.47 -6.01
CA ARG A 456 -1.07 -18.74 -7.19
C ARG A 456 -2.27 -18.19 -7.95
N GLY A 457 -2.19 -16.90 -8.26
CA GLY A 457 -3.34 -16.06 -8.58
C GLY A 457 -4.33 -16.57 -9.62
N ARG A 458 -5.59 -16.17 -9.45
CA ARG A 458 -6.44 -15.55 -10.49
C ARG A 458 -7.81 -15.13 -9.91
N ARG A 459 -8.42 -14.19 -10.64
CA ARG A 459 -9.63 -13.40 -10.36
C ARG A 459 -10.84 -14.17 -9.80
N PRO A 460 -11.77 -13.48 -9.11
CA PRO A 460 -13.16 -13.93 -9.02
C PRO A 460 -13.81 -13.85 -10.40
N ALA A 461 -14.46 -14.95 -10.81
CA ALA A 461 -15.24 -14.99 -12.04
C ALA A 461 -16.42 -14.01 -11.95
N ALA A 462 -16.61 -13.22 -13.00
CA ALA A 462 -17.85 -12.50 -13.21
C ALA A 462 -19.00 -13.53 -13.30
N LEU A 463 -19.93 -13.48 -12.34
CA LEU A 463 -21.16 -14.25 -12.40
C LEU A 463 -22.05 -13.69 -13.52
N GLY A 464 -21.97 -14.32 -14.69
CA GLY A 464 -23.01 -14.23 -15.69
C GLY A 464 -24.27 -14.89 -15.16
N TYR A 465 -25.35 -14.14 -15.02
CA TYR A 465 -26.68 -14.69 -14.76
C TYR A 465 -27.13 -15.48 -15.99
N GLY A 466 -27.22 -16.80 -15.82
CA GLY A 466 -27.76 -17.72 -16.80
C GLY A 466 -28.11 -19.01 -16.10
N ALA A 467 -29.33 -19.10 -15.57
CA ALA A 467 -29.94 -20.34 -15.15
C ALA A 467 -31.41 -20.31 -15.59
N ASP A 468 -31.62 -20.53 -16.89
CA ASP A 468 -32.68 -21.45 -17.27
C ASP A 468 -32.23 -22.83 -16.79
N LEU A 469 -33.10 -23.57 -16.10
CA LEU A 469 -33.26 -25.01 -16.29
C LEU A 469 -34.54 -25.50 -15.62
N ALA A 470 -35.25 -26.31 -16.40
CA ALA A 470 -36.50 -27.01 -16.12
C ALA A 470 -36.36 -28.13 -15.07
#